data_AF-A0AA43DAN7-F1
#
_entry.id   AF-A0AA43DAN7-F1
#
_cell.length_a   1.000
_cell.length_b   1.000
_cell.length_c   1.000
_cell.angle_alpha   90.00
_cell.angle_beta   90.00
_cell.angle_gamma   90.00
#
_symmetry.space_group_name_H-M   'P 1'
#
loop_
_entity.id
_entity.type
_entity.pdbx_description
1 polymer ?
#
loop_
_entity_poly.entity_id
_entity_poly.type
_entity_poly.pdbx_seq_one_letter_code
_entity_poly.pdbx_strand_id
1 'polypeptide(L)'
;VSNLPFREKIACYINALVDYGLAYPYLDNFIISETARHPEKIRIFCSRDRIKSSDLIREQLAEEIANGKIANISPEHFMVNLSALCNYPLLAKSVLQTIHGMTDVAYRKFLNERKRVIFRTIFNEEMPQHLANTELTKNRL
;
A
#
# COMPACT_ATOMS: atom_id res chain seq x y z
N VAL A 1 7.54 4.71 13.97
CA VAL A 1 7.63 3.82 12.78
C VAL A 1 9.07 3.54 12.35
N SER A 2 10.08 4.33 12.77
CA SER A 2 11.47 4.16 12.29
C SER A 2 12.15 2.85 12.72
N ASN A 3 11.74 2.23 13.84
CA ASN A 3 12.43 1.06 14.41
C ASN A 3 11.76 -0.30 14.14
N LEU A 4 10.75 -0.36 13.26
CA LEU A 4 10.11 -1.63 12.92
C LEU A 4 11.03 -2.48 12.02
N PRO A 5 11.04 -3.81 12.20
CA PRO A 5 11.63 -4.73 11.23
C PRO A 5 11.09 -4.50 9.82
N PHE A 6 11.90 -4.76 8.80
CA PHE A 6 11.54 -4.45 7.42
C PHE A 6 10.21 -5.09 6.99
N ARG A 7 10.02 -6.38 7.29
CA ARG A 7 8.77 -7.11 7.02
C ARG A 7 7.57 -6.44 7.68
N GLU A 8 7.66 -6.09 8.96
CA GLU A 8 6.58 -5.42 9.68
C GLU A 8 6.29 -4.03 9.13
N LYS A 9 7.32 -3.27 8.75
CA LYS A 9 7.17 -1.96 8.12
C LYS A 9 6.40 -2.06 6.81
N ILE A 10 6.71 -3.03 5.95
CA ILE A 10 5.98 -3.27 4.70
C ILE A 10 4.57 -3.80 4.95
N ALA A 11 4.38 -4.69 5.93
CA ALA A 11 3.06 -5.19 6.32
C ALA A 11 2.15 -4.05 6.81
N CYS A 12 2.66 -3.18 7.68
CA CYS A 12 1.96 -1.98 8.14
C CYS A 12 1.60 -1.04 6.99
N TYR A 13 2.51 -0.86 6.03
CA TYR A 13 2.25 -0.03 4.85
C TYR A 13 1.09 -0.60 4.01
N ILE A 14 1.10 -1.91 3.73
CA ILE A 14 0.04 -2.59 2.98
C ILE A 14 -1.30 -2.44 3.69
N ASN A 15 -1.33 -2.71 5.00
CA ASN A 15 -2.54 -2.57 5.81
C ASN A 15 -3.08 -1.14 5.75
N ALA A 16 -2.23 -0.15 6.05
CA ALA A 16 -2.62 1.24 6.09
C ALA A 16 -3.22 1.70 4.76
N LEU A 17 -2.62 1.36 3.62
CA LEU A 17 -3.16 1.78 2.32
C LEU A 17 -4.47 1.06 1.97
N VAL A 18 -4.56 -0.24 2.18
CA VAL A 18 -5.79 -0.99 1.87
C VAL A 18 -6.94 -0.56 2.79
N ASP A 19 -6.69 -0.36 4.08
CA ASP A 19 -7.70 0.10 5.04
C ASP A 19 -8.15 1.53 4.74
N TYR A 20 -7.20 2.41 4.42
CA TYR A 20 -7.51 3.77 4.00
C TYR A 20 -8.36 3.79 2.73
N GLY A 21 -7.99 3.01 1.71
CA GLY A 21 -8.78 2.90 0.48
C GLY A 21 -10.17 2.30 0.69
N LEU A 22 -10.32 1.36 1.62
CA LEU A 22 -11.62 0.81 2.01
C LEU A 22 -12.50 1.82 2.77
N ALA A 23 -11.88 2.71 3.54
CA ALA A 23 -12.55 3.78 4.28
C ALA A 23 -12.90 4.98 3.38
N TYR A 24 -12.05 5.30 2.41
CA TYR A 24 -12.20 6.45 1.51
C TYR A 24 -12.07 6.05 0.02
N PRO A 25 -12.99 5.25 -0.55
CA PRO A 25 -12.81 4.62 -1.88
C PRO A 25 -12.64 5.55 -3.07
N TYR A 26 -13.03 6.82 -2.94
CA TYR A 26 -12.98 7.81 -4.02
C TYR A 26 -11.85 8.83 -3.87
N LEU A 27 -11.14 8.81 -2.75
CA LEU A 27 -10.18 9.88 -2.45
C LEU A 27 -8.96 9.85 -3.37
N ASP A 28 -8.39 8.68 -3.62
CA ASP A 28 -7.23 8.58 -4.53
C ASP A 28 -7.61 8.95 -5.96
N ASN A 29 -8.77 8.50 -6.44
CA ASN A 29 -9.31 8.90 -7.75
C ASN A 29 -9.51 10.41 -7.84
N PHE A 30 -10.05 11.03 -6.77
CA PHE A 30 -10.21 12.47 -6.68
C PHE A 30 -8.85 13.18 -6.75
N ILE A 31 -7.89 12.82 -5.90
CA ILE A 31 -6.55 13.43 -5.86
C ILE A 31 -5.85 13.33 -7.22
N ILE A 32 -5.87 12.15 -7.85
CA ILE A 32 -5.28 11.97 -9.18
C ILE A 32 -5.97 12.86 -10.21
N SER A 33 -7.30 12.88 -10.24
CA SER A 33 -8.05 13.70 -11.20
C SER A 33 -7.82 15.20 -10.98
N GLU A 34 -7.75 15.65 -9.73
CA GLU A 34 -7.53 17.05 -9.38
C GLU A 34 -6.11 17.49 -9.68
N THR A 35 -5.10 16.70 -9.34
CA THR A 35 -3.71 17.02 -9.64
C THR A 35 -3.40 16.97 -11.13
N ALA A 36 -4.10 16.13 -11.90
CA ALA A 36 -4.01 16.14 -13.36
C ALA A 36 -4.58 17.43 -13.97
N ARG A 37 -5.68 17.97 -13.42
CA ARG A 37 -6.29 19.24 -13.87
C ARG A 37 -5.56 20.47 -13.34
N HIS A 38 -5.03 20.38 -12.13
CA HIS A 38 -4.45 21.46 -11.35
C HIS A 38 -3.11 21.00 -10.74
N PRO A 39 -2.03 20.91 -11.55
CA PRO A 39 -0.73 20.40 -11.10
C PRO A 39 -0.16 21.16 -9.90
N GLU A 40 -0.49 22.45 -9.75
CA GLU A 40 -0.08 23.29 -8.63
C GLU A 40 -0.61 22.78 -7.27
N LYS A 41 -1.75 22.07 -7.27
CA LYS A 41 -2.34 21.49 -6.06
C LYS A 41 -1.57 20.27 -5.56
N ILE A 42 -0.68 19.67 -6.36
CA ILE A 42 0.10 18.50 -5.92
C ILE A 42 0.89 18.80 -4.65
N ARG A 43 1.41 20.03 -4.54
CA ARG A 43 2.10 20.47 -3.33
C ARG A 43 1.17 20.42 -2.13
N ILE A 44 -0.10 20.80 -2.24
CA ILE A 44 -1.04 20.78 -1.10
C ILE A 44 -1.29 19.34 -0.64
N PHE A 45 -1.46 18.40 -1.59
CA PHE A 45 -1.72 17.00 -1.27
C PHE A 45 -0.48 16.23 -0.80
N CYS A 46 0.71 16.58 -1.29
CA CYS A 46 1.97 15.87 -1.01
C CYS A 46 2.89 16.59 0.00
N SER A 47 2.56 17.80 0.47
CA SER A 47 3.45 18.62 1.33
C SER A 47 3.53 18.18 2.79
N ARG A 48 2.81 17.14 3.20
CA ARG A 48 2.75 16.75 4.62
C ARG A 48 4.04 16.14 5.15
N ASP A 49 4.90 15.55 4.31
CA ASP A 49 6.17 14.99 4.76
C ASP A 49 7.32 15.35 3.81
N ARG A 50 8.35 16.04 4.33
CA ARG A 50 9.62 16.27 3.61
C ARG A 50 10.43 14.99 3.39
N ILE A 51 9.97 13.87 3.93
CA ILE A 51 10.68 12.59 3.91
C ILE A 51 10.07 11.74 2.80
N LYS A 52 10.92 11.34 1.84
CA LYS A 52 10.50 10.41 0.79
C LYS A 52 10.31 9.03 1.41
N SER A 53 9.25 8.34 1.04
CA SER A 53 8.98 6.97 1.51
C SER A 53 10.11 6.00 1.14
N SER A 54 10.80 6.23 0.01
CA SER A 54 11.99 5.50 -0.40
C SER A 54 13.15 5.61 0.59
N ASP A 55 13.29 6.77 1.25
CA ASP A 55 14.38 6.99 2.20
C ASP A 55 14.12 6.25 3.53
N LEU A 56 12.85 6.07 3.90
CA LEU A 56 12.45 5.34 5.12
C LEU A 56 12.75 3.84 5.09
N ILE A 57 12.99 3.28 3.91
CA ILE A 57 13.25 1.85 3.71
C ILE A 57 14.64 1.56 3.15
N ARG A 58 15.39 2.58 2.72
CA ARG A 58 16.60 2.43 1.89
C ARG A 58 17.62 1.47 2.51
N GLU A 59 17.97 1.69 3.77
CA GLU A 59 18.97 0.88 4.47
C GLU A 59 18.52 -0.57 4.66
N GLN A 60 17.27 -0.76 5.10
CA GLN A 60 16.71 -2.09 5.32
C GLN A 60 16.52 -2.87 4.01
N LEU A 61 16.12 -2.21 2.93
CA LEU A 61 16.01 -2.84 1.62
C LEU A 61 17.41 -3.24 1.10
N ALA A 62 18.42 -2.39 1.29
CA ALA A 62 19.79 -2.72 0.91
C ALA A 62 20.31 -3.95 1.65
N GLU A 63 20.01 -4.10 2.95
CA GLU A 63 20.34 -5.28 3.74
C GLU A 63 19.65 -6.54 3.20
N GLU A 64 18.37 -6.46 2.86
CA GLU A 64 17.63 -7.59 2.29
C GLU A 64 18.15 -8.02 0.91
N ILE A 65 18.57 -7.04 0.08
CA ILE A 65 19.22 -7.31 -1.20
C ILE A 65 20.59 -7.96 -0.99
N ALA A 66 21.41 -7.45 -0.05
CA ALA A 66 22.73 -8.01 0.26
C ALA A 66 22.63 -9.46 0.76
N ASN A 67 21.57 -9.79 1.49
CA ASN A 67 21.27 -11.14 1.97
C ASN A 67 20.62 -12.04 0.92
N GLY A 68 20.43 -11.57 -0.32
CA GLY A 68 19.82 -12.34 -1.42
C GLY A 68 18.32 -12.63 -1.22
N LYS A 69 17.65 -11.96 -0.28
CA LYS A 69 16.23 -12.16 0.03
C LYS A 69 15.30 -11.39 -0.91
N ILE A 70 15.81 -10.31 -1.52
CA ILE A 70 15.08 -9.47 -2.48
C ILE A 70 15.96 -9.26 -3.70
N ALA A 71 15.36 -9.31 -4.89
CA ALA A 71 16.06 -9.02 -6.14
C ALA A 71 16.61 -7.58 -6.15
N ASN A 72 17.71 -7.35 -6.85
CA ASN A 72 18.30 -6.01 -6.95
C ASN A 72 17.30 -5.01 -7.54
N ILE A 73 16.88 -4.03 -6.73
CA ILE A 73 15.87 -3.03 -7.09
C ILE A 73 16.16 -1.72 -6.33
N SER A 74 15.93 -0.58 -6.97
CA SER A 74 16.05 0.69 -6.26
C SER A 74 14.91 0.86 -5.24
N PRO A 75 15.12 1.57 -4.12
CA PRO A 75 14.06 1.87 -3.17
C PRO A 75 12.85 2.57 -3.79
N GLU A 76 13.08 3.43 -4.79
CA GLU A 76 12.02 4.12 -5.52
C GLU A 76 11.16 3.14 -6.32
N HIS A 77 11.76 2.22 -7.08
CA HIS A 77 11.03 1.20 -7.82
C HIS A 77 10.29 0.24 -6.89
N PHE A 78 10.91 -0.15 -5.77
CA PHE A 78 10.27 -0.98 -4.75
C PHE A 78 9.00 -0.31 -4.20
N MET A 79 9.10 0.97 -3.79
CA MET A 79 7.95 1.69 -3.24
C MET A 79 6.85 1.89 -4.28
N VAL A 80 7.19 2.20 -5.54
CA VAL A 80 6.20 2.33 -6.62
C VAL A 80 5.48 1.01 -6.88
N ASN A 81 6.21 -0.10 -6.97
CA ASN A 81 5.61 -1.42 -7.16
C ASN A 81 4.67 -1.78 -6.00
N LEU A 82 5.12 -1.57 -4.76
CA LEU A 82 4.31 -1.80 -3.57
C LEU A 82 3.04 -0.95 -3.57
N SER A 83 3.17 0.34 -3.91
CA SER A 83 2.04 1.27 -4.00
C SER A 83 1.06 0.86 -5.09
N ALA A 84 1.56 0.43 -6.25
CA ALA A 84 0.72 -0.04 -7.37
C ALA A 84 -0.09 -1.29 -6.98
N LEU A 85 0.55 -2.25 -6.30
CA LEU A 85 -0.11 -3.46 -5.82
C LEU A 85 -1.23 -3.15 -4.82
N CYS A 86 -1.06 -2.12 -3.98
CA CYS A 86 -2.08 -1.67 -3.02
C CYS A 86 -3.19 -0.84 -3.69
N ASN A 87 -2.83 0.16 -4.50
CA ASN A 87 -3.76 1.21 -4.96
C ASN A 87 -4.51 0.85 -6.23
N TYR A 88 -3.89 0.13 -7.17
CA TYR A 88 -4.55 -0.25 -8.42
C TYR A 88 -5.93 -0.90 -8.22
N PRO A 89 -6.11 -1.90 -7.33
CA PRO A 89 -7.43 -2.49 -7.16
C PRO A 89 -8.45 -1.46 -6.69
N LEU A 90 -8.08 -0.59 -5.76
CA LEU A 90 -8.94 0.47 -5.22
C LEU A 90 -9.38 1.45 -6.31
N LEU A 91 -8.42 1.93 -7.12
CA LEU A 91 -8.66 2.86 -8.23
C LEU A 91 -9.55 2.22 -9.32
N ALA A 92 -9.30 0.95 -9.63
CA ALA A 92 -9.97 0.20 -10.69
C ALA A 92 -11.18 -0.61 -10.19
N LYS A 93 -11.80 -0.24 -9.06
CA LYS A 93 -12.91 -0.98 -8.43
C LYS A 93 -13.97 -1.43 -9.44
N SER A 94 -14.54 -0.49 -10.20
CA SER A 94 -15.63 -0.78 -11.15
C SER A 94 -15.21 -1.74 -12.26
N VAL A 95 -13.99 -1.57 -12.77
CA VAL A 95 -13.41 -2.44 -13.79
C VAL A 95 -13.23 -3.84 -13.23
N LEU A 96 -12.59 -3.99 -12.07
CA LEU A 96 -12.34 -5.30 -11.46
C LEU A 96 -13.62 -6.03 -11.09
N GLN A 97 -14.63 -5.33 -10.55
CA GLN A 97 -15.93 -5.93 -10.27
C GLN A 97 -16.61 -6.42 -11.54
N THR A 98 -16.53 -5.66 -12.63
CA THR A 98 -17.14 -6.02 -13.91
C THR A 98 -16.46 -7.23 -14.54
N ILE A 99 -15.13 -7.20 -14.69
CA ILE A 99 -14.40 -8.26 -15.39
C ILE A 99 -14.40 -9.59 -14.62
N HIS A 100 -14.49 -9.55 -13.29
CA HIS A 100 -14.50 -10.74 -12.44
C HIS A 100 -15.88 -11.10 -11.89
N GLY A 101 -16.94 -10.36 -12.24
CA GLY A 101 -18.30 -10.60 -11.74
C GLY A 101 -18.42 -10.51 -10.21
N MET A 102 -17.68 -9.62 -9.57
CA MET A 102 -17.68 -9.50 -8.10
C MET A 102 -18.79 -8.57 -7.61
N THR A 103 -19.58 -9.04 -6.65
CA THR A 103 -20.45 -8.19 -5.84
C THR A 103 -19.61 -7.25 -4.96
N ASP A 104 -20.21 -6.20 -4.39
CA ASP A 104 -19.50 -5.33 -3.43
C ASP A 104 -18.95 -6.10 -2.22
N VAL A 105 -19.71 -7.08 -1.73
CA VAL A 105 -19.28 -7.93 -0.60
C VAL A 105 -18.08 -8.79 -1.00
N ALA A 106 -18.14 -9.43 -2.17
CA ALA A 106 -17.03 -10.23 -2.70
C ALA A 106 -15.79 -9.37 -2.94
N TYR A 107 -15.96 -8.18 -3.48
CA TYR A 107 -14.87 -7.23 -3.74
C TYR A 107 -14.21 -6.73 -2.45
N ARG A 108 -15.00 -6.42 -1.40
CA ARG A 108 -14.46 -6.04 -0.09
C ARG A 108 -13.68 -7.21 0.54
N LYS A 109 -14.18 -8.45 0.43
CA LYS A 109 -13.45 -9.64 0.89
C LYS A 109 -12.12 -9.81 0.12
N PHE A 110 -12.18 -9.68 -1.20
CA PHE A 110 -11.00 -9.72 -2.07
C PHE A 110 -9.94 -8.70 -1.65
N LEU A 111 -10.32 -7.43 -1.41
CA LEU A 111 -9.37 -6.41 -0.96
C LEU A 111 -8.70 -6.74 0.38
N ASN A 112 -9.43 -7.33 1.33
CA ASN A 112 -8.85 -7.77 2.60
C ASN A 112 -7.87 -8.93 2.41
N GLU A 113 -8.21 -9.90 1.56
CA GLU A 113 -7.32 -11.02 1.22
C GLU A 113 -6.05 -10.53 0.50
N ARG A 114 -6.18 -9.49 -0.35
CA ARG A 114 -5.06 -8.91 -1.08
C ARG A 114 -3.92 -8.48 -0.17
N LYS A 115 -4.17 -8.03 1.07
CA LYS A 115 -3.10 -7.67 2.02
C LYS A 115 -2.07 -8.79 2.17
N ARG A 116 -2.56 -10.03 2.38
CA ARG A 116 -1.73 -11.22 2.52
C ARG A 116 -1.13 -11.66 1.19
N VAL A 117 -1.89 -11.56 0.10
CA VAL A 117 -1.40 -11.90 -1.25
C VAL A 117 -0.21 -11.03 -1.64
N ILE A 118 -0.32 -9.70 -1.48
CA ILE A 118 0.73 -8.74 -1.80
C ILE A 118 2.00 -9.03 -0.99
N PHE A 119 1.85 -9.21 0.33
CA PHE A 119 2.99 -9.53 1.19
C PHE A 119 3.71 -10.81 0.73
N ARG A 120 2.95 -11.88 0.45
CA ARG A 120 3.49 -13.13 -0.05
C ARG A 120 4.15 -13.00 -1.42
N THR A 121 3.59 -12.18 -2.31
CA THR A 121 4.21 -11.93 -3.62
C THR A 121 5.59 -11.26 -3.49
N ILE A 122 5.78 -10.39 -2.50
CA ILE A 122 7.04 -9.67 -2.31
C ILE A 122 8.08 -10.53 -1.60
N PHE A 123 7.67 -11.25 -0.54
CA PHE A 123 8.61 -11.93 0.36
C PHE A 123 8.61 -13.46 0.24
N ASN A 124 7.66 -14.04 -0.49
CA ASN A 124 7.41 -15.49 -0.50
C ASN A 124 7.22 -16.08 0.90
N GLU A 125 6.64 -15.28 1.81
CA GLU A 125 6.44 -15.58 3.23
C GLU A 125 4.98 -15.27 3.63
N GLU A 126 4.53 -15.80 4.77
CA GLU A 126 3.25 -15.42 5.36
C GLU A 126 3.33 -14.07 6.06
N MET A 127 2.27 -13.27 5.94
CA MET A 127 2.20 -11.98 6.63
C MET A 127 2.12 -12.20 8.16
N PRO A 128 2.87 -11.43 8.98
CA PRO A 128 2.83 -11.56 10.43
C PRO A 128 1.40 -11.47 10.99
N GLN A 129 0.97 -12.50 11.73
CA GLN A 129 -0.43 -12.65 12.15
C GLN A 129 -0.93 -11.50 13.05
N HIS A 130 -0.05 -10.92 13.87
CA HIS A 130 -0.38 -9.79 14.74
C HIS A 130 -0.71 -8.49 13.96
N LEU A 131 -0.26 -8.40 12.70
CA LEU A 131 -0.60 -7.30 11.78
C LEU A 131 -1.73 -7.68 10.82
N ALA A 132 -1.97 -8.97 10.58
CA ALA A 132 -3.00 -9.44 9.66
C ALA A 132 -4.44 -9.17 10.15
N ASN A 133 -4.61 -8.86 11.44
CA ASN A 133 -5.90 -8.64 12.10
C ASN A 133 -6.01 -7.26 12.76
N THR A 134 -5.14 -6.31 12.41
CA THR A 134 -5.28 -4.92 12.86
C THR A 134 -6.43 -4.27 12.08
N GLU A 135 -7.67 -4.66 12.40
CA GLU A 135 -8.78 -3.72 12.28
C GLU A 135 -8.34 -2.49 13.05
N LEU A 136 -8.36 -1.33 12.40
CA LEU A 136 -8.13 -0.03 13.02
C LEU A 136 -8.76 -0.03 14.40
N THR A 137 -7.90 -0.13 15.42
CA THR A 137 -8.27 -0.05 16.82
C THR A 137 -9.19 1.16 16.98
N LYS A 138 -10.42 0.87 17.37
CA LYS A 138 -11.35 1.70 18.14
C LYS A 138 -10.74 3.06 18.56
N ASN A 139 -11.46 4.12 18.21
CA ASN A 139 -11.40 5.45 18.84
C ASN A 139 -10.13 6.27 18.62
N ARG A 140 -10.18 7.18 17.64
CA ARG A 140 -9.71 8.57 17.80
C ARG A 140 -10.67 9.53 17.09
N LEU A 141 -11.78 9.82 17.75
CA LEU A 141 -12.26 11.19 18.00
C LEU A 141 -12.30 11.35 19.52
#